data_AF-A0A7W3Z675-F1
#
_entry.id   AF-A0A7W3Z675-F1
#
_cell.length_a   1.000
_cell.length_b   1.000
_cell.length_c   1.000
_cell.angle_alpha   90.00
_cell.angle_beta   90.00
_cell.angle_gamma   90.00
#
_symmetry.space_group_name_H-M   'P 1'
#
loop_
_entity.id
_entity.type
_entity.pdbx_description
1 polymer ?
#
loop_
_entity_poly.entity_id
_entity_poly.type
_entity_poly.pdbx_seq_one_letter_code
_entity_poly.pdbx_strand_id
1 'polypeptide(L)' 'MKVRPIRTAEDYHMAMIKVQLLESTPQNKDTIDELEVLHILIEKYERDNAPMGMPDPIDSIKIYNQYFSDDKEE' A
#
# COMPACT_ATOMS: atom_id res chain seq x y z
N MET A 1 -9.26 -20.43 -5.05
CA MET A 1 -8.27 -19.86 -4.10
C MET A 1 -8.94 -19.62 -2.73
N LYS A 2 -8.24 -19.75 -1.60
CA LYS A 2 -8.74 -19.35 -0.26
C LYS A 2 -8.12 -18.02 0.16
N VAL A 3 -8.76 -16.91 -0.23
CA VAL A 3 -8.47 -15.60 0.34
C VAL A 3 -8.91 -15.59 1.81
N ARG A 4 -8.12 -15.01 2.71
CA ARG A 4 -8.44 -14.88 4.14
C ARG A 4 -8.39 -13.41 4.55
N PRO A 5 -9.19 -12.99 5.54
CA PRO A 5 -9.11 -11.64 6.08
C PRO A 5 -7.72 -11.35 6.67
N ILE A 6 -7.25 -10.12 6.53
CA ILE A 6 -6.03 -9.62 7.17
C ILE A 6 -6.39 -9.16 8.58
N ARG A 7 -5.80 -9.79 9.61
CA ARG A 7 -6.09 -9.46 11.02
C ARG A 7 -4.86 -9.06 11.81
N THR A 8 -3.69 -9.50 11.36
CA THR A 8 -2.40 -9.25 12.02
C THR A 8 -1.44 -8.54 11.07
N ALA A 9 -0.39 -7.95 11.63
CA ALA A 9 0.68 -7.35 10.84
C ALA A 9 1.37 -8.40 9.94
N GLU A 10 1.46 -9.66 10.38
CA GLU A 10 2.01 -10.75 9.57
C GLU A 10 1.13 -11.04 8.35
N ASP A 11 -0.19 -11.11 8.53
CA ASP A 11 -1.13 -11.28 7.41
C ASP A 11 -1.00 -10.16 6.39
N TYR A 12 -0.79 -8.92 6.86
CA TYR A 12 -0.62 -7.75 6.03
C TYR A 12 0.67 -7.85 5.19
N HIS A 13 1.80 -8.18 5.81
CA HIS A 13 3.06 -8.36 5.08
C HIS A 13 2.96 -9.48 4.04
N MET A 14 2.31 -10.59 4.40
CA MET A 14 2.07 -11.69 3.47
C MET A 14 1.16 -11.29 2.30
N ALA A 15 0.17 -10.44 2.53
CA ALA A 15 -0.68 -9.90 1.46
C ALA A 15 0.13 -9.00 0.52
N MET A 16 0.99 -8.14 1.04
CA MET A 16 1.86 -7.26 0.25
C MET A 16 2.83 -8.05 -0.65
N ILE A 17 3.46 -9.10 -0.10
CA ILE A 17 4.35 -9.99 -0.88
C ILE A 17 3.57 -10.67 -2.02
N LYS A 18 2.33 -11.10 -1.75
CA LYS A 18 1.48 -11.72 -2.78
C LYS A 18 1.10 -10.76 -3.89
N VAL A 19 0.75 -9.51 -3.56
CA VAL A 19 0.45 -8.49 -4.56
C VAL A 19 1.64 -8.32 -5.51
N GLN A 20 2.86 -8.14 -4.98
CA GLN A 20 4.07 -8.02 -5.79
C GLN A 20 4.32 -9.24 -6.69
N LEU A 21 4.09 -10.45 -6.15
CA LEU A 21 4.25 -11.69 -6.92
C LEU A 21 3.23 -11.77 -8.07
N LEU A 22 1.97 -11.44 -7.80
CA LEU A 22 0.90 -11.47 -8.80
C LEU A 22 1.10 -10.42 -9.89
N GLU A 23 1.57 -9.22 -9.55
CA GLU A 23 1.91 -8.17 -10.52
C GLU A 23 3.07 -8.57 -11.44
N SER A 24 4.00 -9.38 -10.95
CA SER A 24 5.12 -9.91 -11.73
C SER A 24 4.75 -11.10 -12.64
N THR A 25 3.52 -11.60 -12.52
CA THR A 25 3.03 -12.78 -13.26
C THR A 25 2.15 -12.33 -14.44
N PRO A 26 2.10 -13.07 -15.56
CA PRO A 26 1.18 -12.74 -16.66
C PRO A 26 -0.26 -12.65 -16.18
N GLN A 27 -0.88 -11.49 -16.37
CA GLN A 27 -2.24 -11.25 -15.92
C GLN A 27 -3.24 -12.12 -16.70
N ASN A 28 -4.03 -12.86 -15.96
CA ASN A 28 -5.25 -13.50 -16.41
C ASN A 28 -6.42 -13.05 -15.51
N LYS A 29 -7.64 -13.40 -15.90
CA LYS A 29 -8.84 -13.00 -15.16
C LYS A 29 -8.78 -13.38 -13.67
N ASP A 30 -8.34 -14.60 -13.35
CA ASP A 30 -8.29 -15.08 -11.97
C ASP A 30 -7.25 -14.31 -11.12
N THR A 31 -6.10 -13.97 -11.71
CA THR A 31 -5.07 -13.16 -11.03
C THR A 31 -5.51 -11.71 -10.82
N ILE A 32 -6.30 -11.15 -11.74
CA ILE A 32 -6.85 -9.80 -11.62
C ILE A 32 -7.90 -9.78 -10.50
N ASP A 33 -8.82 -10.75 -10.51
CA ASP A 33 -9.83 -10.89 -9.46
C ASP A 33 -9.17 -11.09 -8.08
N GLU A 34 -8.08 -11.86 -8.00
CA GLU A 34 -7.30 -12.05 -6.77
C GLU A 34 -6.60 -10.75 -6.29
N LEU A 35 -5.98 -10.01 -7.20
CA LEU A 35 -5.34 -8.72 -6.92
C LEU A 35 -6.34 -7.68 -6.40
N GLU A 36 -7.53 -7.61 -7.01
CA GLU A 36 -8.59 -6.69 -6.58
C GLU A 36 -9.03 -6.99 -5.14
N VAL A 37 -9.27 -8.26 -4.83
CA VAL A 37 -9.65 -8.66 -3.47
C VAL A 37 -8.54 -8.40 -2.46
N LEU A 38 -7.27 -8.65 -2.80
CA LEU A 38 -6.14 -8.36 -1.92
C LEU A 38 -6.02 -6.86 -1.62
N HIS A 39 -6.19 -5.99 -2.61
CA HIS A 39 -6.18 -4.54 -2.41
C HIS A 39 -7.28 -4.10 -1.44
N ILE A 40 -8.51 -4.58 -1.59
CA ILE A 40 -9.63 -4.23 -0.69
C ILE A 40 -9.34 -4.66 0.75
N LEU A 41 -8.73 -5.83 0.94
CA LEU A 41 -8.39 -6.34 2.27
C LEU A 41 -7.26 -5.54 2.92
N ILE A 42 -6.24 -5.17 2.13
CA ILE A 42 -5.12 -4.34 2.58
C ILE A 42 -5.65 -2.96 3.01
N GLU A 43 -6.42 -2.29 2.15
CA GLU A 43 -6.98 -0.97 2.43
C GLU A 43 -7.82 -0.98 3.72
N LYS A 44 -8.65 -2.01 3.90
CA LYS A 44 -9.44 -2.17 5.12
C LYS A 44 -8.55 -2.28 6.36
N TYR A 45 -7.52 -3.13 6.31
CA TYR A 45 -6.60 -3.30 7.43
C TYR A 45 -5.84 -2.01 7.74
N GLU A 46 -5.37 -1.31 6.71
CA GLU A 46 -4.68 -0.01 6.87
C GLU A 46 -5.60 1.02 7.50
N ARG A 47 -6.84 1.16 7.04
CA ARG A 47 -7.80 2.10 7.62
C ARG A 47 -8.04 1.85 9.12
N ASP A 48 -8.08 0.58 9.52
CA ASP A 48 -8.33 0.18 10.90
C ASP A 48 -7.08 0.29 11.80
N ASN A 49 -5.87 0.10 11.26
CA ASN A 49 -4.62 -0.01 12.05
C ASN A 49 -3.61 1.13 11.84
N ALA A 50 -3.63 1.76 10.68
CA ALA A 50 -2.84 2.91 10.31
C ALA A 50 -3.80 3.99 9.81
N PRO A 51 -4.60 4.61 10.72
CA PRO A 51 -5.50 5.66 10.32
C PRO A 51 -4.66 6.68 9.57
N MET A 52 -4.95 6.89 8.28
CA MET A 52 -4.46 8.03 7.54
C MET A 52 -5.07 9.28 8.19
N GLY A 53 -4.52 9.65 9.36
CA GLY A 53 -4.49 11.03 9.76
C GLY A 53 -3.75 11.77 8.66
N MET A 54 -4.28 12.92 8.28
CA MET A 54 -3.56 13.88 7.45
C MET A 54 -2.11 13.93 7.97
N PRO A 55 -1.09 13.74 7.11
CA PRO A 55 0.29 13.79 7.54
C PRO A 55 0.44 15.06 8.38
N ASP A 56 1.11 14.95 9.54
CA ASP A 56 1.31 16.11 10.40
C ASP A 56 1.77 17.27 9.51
N PRO A 57 1.19 18.47 9.62
CA PRO A 57 1.63 19.62 8.83
C PRO A 57 3.16 19.77 8.79
N ILE A 58 3.86 19.40 9.87
CA ILE A 58 5.32 19.34 9.94
C ILE A 58 5.91 18.30 8.97
N ASP A 59 5.38 17.07 8.95
CA ASP A 59 5.84 16.02 8.03
C ASP A 59 5.49 16.37 6.57
N SER A 60 4.37 17.05 6.35
CA SER A 60 4.02 17.59 5.03
C SER A 60 5.02 18.64 4.54
N ILE A 61 5.50 19.52 5.43
CA ILE A 61 6.56 20.51 5.13
C ILE A 61 7.91 19.80 4.87
N LYS A 62 8.25 18.74 5.61
CA LYS A 62 9.47 17.98 5.35
C LYS A 62 9.44 17.31 3.99
N ILE A 63 8.32 16.66 3.63
CA ILE A 63 8.12 16.07 2.30
C ILE A 63 8.21 17.18 1.24
N TYR A 64 7.55 18.32 1.44
CA TYR A 64 7.65 19.44 0.53
C TYR A 64 9.11 19.88 0.32
N ASN A 65 9.86 20.10 1.40
CA ASN A 65 11.25 20.52 1.30
C ASN A 65 12.16 19.43 0.71
N GLN A 66 11.89 18.15 0.96
CA GLN A 66 12.71 17.05 0.45
C GLN A 66 12.55 16.84 -1.07
N TYR A 67 11.34 17.05 -1.59
CA TYR A 67 11.02 16.75 -2.99
C TYR A 67 10.86 17.99 -3.88
N PHE A 68 10.62 19.16 -3.28
CA PHE A 68 10.29 20.41 -3.98
C PHE A 68 11.14 21.60 -3.53
N SER A 69 12.15 21.41 -2.66
CA SER A 69 13.23 22.41 -2.62
C SER A 69 14.00 22.27 -3.91
N ASP A 70 13.69 23.13 -4.88
CA ASP A 70 14.57 23.38 -6.00
C ASP A 70 15.96 23.65 -5.42
N ASP A 71 16.92 22.77 -5.69
CA ASP A 71 18.31 23.14 -5.80
C ASP A 71 18.38 24.19 -6.91
N LYS A 72 18.07 25.44 -6.56
CA LYS A 72 18.55 26.61 -7.31
C LYS A 72 20.03 26.72 -7.01
N GLU A 73 20.81 25.81 -7.59
CA GLU A 73 22.22 26.05 -7.85
C GLU A 73 22.28 27.16 -8.91
N GLU A 74 22.63 28.35 -8.44
CA GLU A 74 23.21 29.44 -9.25
C GLU A 74 24.74 29.33 -9.15
#